data_AF-A0A8H8UE44-F1
#
_entry.id   AF-A0A8H8UE44-F1
#
_cell.length_a   1.000
_cell.length_b   1.000
_cell.length_c   1.000
_cell.angle_alpha   90.00
_cell.angle_beta   90.00
_cell.angle_gamma   90.00
#
_symmetry.space_group_name_H-M   'P 1'
#
loop_
_entity.id
_entity.type
_entity.pdbx_description
1 polymer ?
#
loop_
_entity_poly.entity_id
_entity_poly.type
_entity_poly.pdbx_seq_one_letter_code
_entity_poly.pdbx_strand_id
1 'polypeptide(L)'
;MSTSIFSKTAFTSNYERMTGNCTRIVAAEMVRIKSPPITSSSYVLDNACGPGIVTEQVKLLHPEAKVLATDLSPNMIEEVQKRIENDKWTNVKTDTLDVRDLSKLADNTFTHVLTNMGIYTPNDSTSSLQAIKEMYRILQVGGAAVTSMWADRVWLSAFSKAGLMIRPHEAPSNMLNVEPEVLRGSCLLKQIEDGGFGNNAEVRPFATSVSAISLDELVDNMMLAAPMLFKGYSEEELSRARPVLKEELTKLRTYEALEGGATQTPATRFATPSRAFTTTHKRFAILDPDQDNPTTPNTSIPPVTPKHIKQGTTTANGSTVTDSPAVAAAKAPPPSYPKGGVIGTYTAYGATEELYKECSRHADYTVPQAQDSDAEMPKTEDGEDLGVGEGWWHTETGLNPTFSTWSQVTMLHVYLLTVRFRCFDPSIARVWQQHILDHFFFDAENKMVLNHGMNARGTRNKYLKDLFIQWRGVLAAYDEGIAKDDAVLASAVWRNVFKASENVDIKRLAQIVSYMRRVLAGLDSADDETVMNAMMTFGSPESEGELVALKSKMMDTPFEKAPPKPLPAKKQT
;
A
#
# COMPACT_ATOMS: atom_id res chain seq x y z
N MET A 1 -16.29 -8.48 -36.58
CA MET A 1 -15.05 -7.94 -35.97
C MET A 1 -15.31 -6.49 -35.63
N SER A 2 -15.27 -6.10 -34.35
CA SER A 2 -15.29 -4.67 -33.98
C SER A 2 -13.84 -4.17 -34.03
N THR A 3 -13.55 -3.18 -34.86
CA THR A 3 -12.23 -2.57 -34.91
C THR A 3 -11.94 -1.90 -33.57
N SER A 4 -10.87 -2.35 -32.92
CA SER A 4 -10.44 -1.84 -31.63
C SER A 4 -10.21 -0.33 -31.70
N ILE A 5 -10.56 0.41 -30.64
CA ILE A 5 -10.26 1.85 -30.58
C ILE A 5 -8.75 2.13 -30.68
N PHE A 6 -7.93 1.18 -30.21
CA PHE A 6 -6.46 1.19 -30.30
C PHE A 6 -5.92 1.03 -31.74
N SER A 7 -6.77 0.68 -32.72
CA SER A 7 -6.42 0.60 -34.15
C SER A 7 -6.95 1.77 -34.98
N LYS A 8 -7.32 2.90 -34.36
CA LYS A 8 -7.68 4.14 -35.06
C LYS A 8 -6.48 5.08 -35.15
N THR A 9 -6.09 5.49 -36.35
CA THR A 9 -4.90 6.32 -36.62
C THR A 9 -4.83 7.59 -35.76
N ALA A 10 -5.96 8.26 -35.50
CA ALA A 10 -6.02 9.46 -34.67
C ALA A 10 -5.72 9.21 -33.18
N PHE A 11 -5.91 7.98 -32.68
CA PHE A 11 -5.47 7.57 -31.34
C PHE A 11 -3.96 7.31 -31.34
N THR A 12 -3.47 6.60 -32.36
CA THR A 12 -2.07 6.20 -32.52
C THR A 12 -1.12 7.39 -32.51
N SER A 13 -1.36 8.40 -33.38
CA SER A 13 -0.48 9.57 -33.52
C SER A 13 -0.54 10.55 -32.34
N ASN A 14 -1.57 10.45 -31.49
CA ASN A 14 -1.79 11.34 -30.35
C ASN A 14 -1.49 10.67 -29.00
N TYR A 15 -1.05 9.41 -28.96
CA TYR A 15 -0.96 8.62 -27.73
C TYR A 15 -0.11 9.29 -26.64
N GLU A 16 1.08 9.79 -26.98
CA GLU A 16 1.98 10.46 -26.01
C GLU A 16 1.44 11.79 -25.51
N ARG A 17 0.78 12.54 -26.40
CA ARG A 17 0.09 13.79 -26.07
C ARG A 17 -1.08 13.53 -25.12
N MET A 18 -1.92 12.53 -25.43
CA MET A 18 -3.06 12.11 -24.63
C MET A 18 -2.66 11.61 -23.24
N THR A 19 -1.55 10.88 -23.15
CA THR A 19 -1.00 10.39 -21.87
C THR A 19 -0.15 11.45 -21.14
N GLY A 20 0.12 12.61 -21.76
CA GLY A 20 0.97 13.68 -21.23
C GLY A 20 2.32 13.16 -20.72
N ASN A 21 2.93 12.23 -21.45
CA ASN A 21 4.19 11.54 -21.14
C ASN A 21 4.21 10.66 -19.87
N CYS A 22 3.09 10.40 -19.19
CA CYS A 22 3.12 9.63 -17.93
C CYS A 22 3.63 8.18 -18.13
N THR A 23 3.34 7.54 -19.26
CA THR A 23 3.86 6.20 -19.61
C THR A 23 5.33 6.22 -20.00
N ARG A 24 5.85 7.35 -20.50
CA ARG A 24 7.27 7.57 -20.81
C ARG A 24 8.12 7.70 -19.55
N ILE A 25 7.60 8.35 -18.51
CA ILE A 25 8.26 8.40 -17.19
C ILE A 25 8.39 6.98 -16.60
N VAL A 26 7.35 6.14 -16.74
CA VAL A 26 7.39 4.72 -16.33
C VAL A 26 8.41 3.94 -17.16
N ALA A 27 8.41 4.09 -18.49
CA ALA A 27 9.39 3.43 -19.38
C ALA A 27 10.85 3.78 -19.02
N ALA A 28 11.11 5.04 -18.67
CA ALA A 28 12.44 5.53 -18.28
C ALA A 28 12.96 4.93 -16.96
N GLU A 29 12.08 4.44 -16.08
CA GLU A 29 12.45 3.65 -14.90
C GLU A 29 12.57 2.15 -15.24
N MET A 30 11.66 1.59 -16.04
CA MET A 30 11.68 0.17 -16.44
C MET A 30 13.01 -0.26 -17.08
N VAL A 31 13.61 0.60 -17.92
CA VAL A 31 14.90 0.31 -18.58
C VAL A 31 16.11 0.42 -17.64
N ARG A 32 15.96 0.93 -16.41
CA ARG A 32 17.05 1.07 -15.42
C ARG A 32 17.23 -0.17 -14.54
N ILE A 33 16.68 -1.31 -14.96
CA ILE A 33 16.86 -2.59 -14.30
C ILE A 33 18.35 -2.92 -14.09
N LYS A 34 18.68 -3.42 -12.90
CA LYS A 34 20.06 -3.65 -12.45
C LYS A 34 20.50 -5.12 -12.48
N SER A 35 19.57 -6.07 -12.58
CA SER A 35 19.85 -7.50 -12.41
C SER A 35 18.96 -8.39 -13.30
N PRO A 36 19.50 -8.88 -14.44
CA PRO A 36 20.66 -8.34 -15.13
C PRO A 36 20.40 -6.88 -15.61
N PRO A 37 21.43 -6.08 -15.87
CA PRO A 37 21.28 -4.83 -16.58
C PRO A 37 21.12 -5.06 -18.09
N ILE A 38 20.48 -4.12 -18.78
CA ILE A 38 20.48 -4.08 -20.25
C ILE A 38 21.90 -3.72 -20.73
N THR A 39 22.36 -4.40 -21.78
CA THR A 39 23.72 -4.28 -22.35
C THR A 39 23.65 -4.25 -23.89
N SER A 40 24.77 -3.96 -24.54
CA SER A 40 24.90 -4.10 -26.01
C SER A 40 24.65 -5.54 -26.50
N SER A 41 24.90 -6.56 -25.67
CA SER A 41 24.60 -7.96 -25.99
C SER A 41 23.14 -8.37 -25.72
N SER A 42 22.35 -7.52 -25.07
CA SER A 42 20.97 -7.85 -24.70
C SER A 42 20.08 -7.95 -25.93
N TYR A 43 19.20 -8.95 -25.91
CA TYR A 43 18.02 -9.02 -26.78
C TYR A 43 16.79 -8.74 -25.92
N VAL A 44 16.10 -7.65 -26.24
CA VAL A 44 14.96 -7.11 -25.49
C VAL A 44 13.69 -7.29 -26.31
N LEU A 45 12.62 -7.78 -25.69
CA LEU A 45 11.26 -7.66 -26.23
C LEU A 45 10.60 -6.43 -25.60
N ASP A 46 10.17 -5.49 -26.43
CA ASP A 46 9.24 -4.42 -26.10
C ASP A 46 7.82 -4.89 -26.45
N ASN A 47 7.11 -5.38 -25.45
CA ASN A 47 5.85 -6.11 -25.56
C ASN A 47 4.67 -5.16 -25.29
N ALA A 48 3.68 -5.12 -26.19
CA ALA A 48 2.73 -4.01 -26.32
C ALA A 48 3.46 -2.64 -26.39
N CYS A 49 4.35 -2.51 -27.38
CA CYS A 49 5.26 -1.36 -27.49
C CYS A 49 4.57 -0.01 -27.71
N GLY A 50 3.29 0.00 -28.12
CA GLY A 50 2.59 1.21 -28.55
C GLY A 50 3.40 1.94 -29.63
N PRO A 51 3.56 3.28 -29.55
CA PRO A 51 4.39 4.03 -30.50
C PRO A 51 5.90 3.89 -30.25
N GLY A 52 6.36 2.88 -29.50
CA GLY A 52 7.78 2.54 -29.33
C GLY A 52 8.49 3.27 -28.18
N ILE A 53 7.75 3.68 -27.14
CA ILE A 53 8.29 4.48 -26.03
C ILE A 53 9.39 3.73 -25.26
N VAL A 54 9.19 2.44 -24.99
CA VAL A 54 10.21 1.62 -24.29
C VAL A 54 11.39 1.35 -25.21
N THR A 55 11.14 0.99 -26.48
CA THR A 55 12.18 0.88 -27.52
C THR A 55 13.06 2.12 -27.56
N GLU A 56 12.49 3.32 -27.61
CA GLU A 56 13.23 4.59 -27.59
C GLU A 56 14.12 4.72 -26.34
N GLN A 57 13.59 4.45 -25.15
CA GLN A 57 14.37 4.50 -23.91
C GLN A 57 15.51 3.47 -23.89
N VAL A 58 15.28 2.26 -24.44
CA VAL A 58 16.32 1.23 -24.60
C VAL A 58 17.38 1.71 -25.60
N LYS A 59 17.01 2.28 -26.75
CA LYS A 59 17.97 2.77 -27.75
C LYS A 59 18.76 3.98 -27.28
N LEU A 60 18.16 4.85 -26.47
CA LEU A 60 18.82 6.02 -25.87
C LEU A 60 19.94 5.64 -24.89
N LEU A 61 19.70 4.62 -24.04
CA LEU A 61 20.68 4.18 -23.03
C LEU A 61 21.62 3.07 -23.55
N HIS A 62 21.14 2.25 -24.50
CA HIS A 62 21.85 1.09 -25.03
C HIS A 62 21.73 1.03 -26.57
N PRO A 63 22.42 1.92 -27.32
CA PRO A 63 22.28 2.04 -28.78
C PRO A 63 22.55 0.77 -29.58
N GLU A 64 23.34 -0.17 -29.04
CA GLU A 64 23.65 -1.44 -29.71
C GLU A 64 22.69 -2.60 -29.36
N ALA A 65 21.89 -2.47 -28.29
CA ALA A 65 20.98 -3.53 -27.87
C ALA A 65 20.00 -3.91 -28.98
N LYS A 66 19.73 -5.21 -29.11
CA LYS A 66 18.74 -5.74 -30.05
C LYS A 66 17.35 -5.59 -29.44
N VAL A 67 16.41 -5.06 -30.20
CA VAL A 67 15.01 -4.90 -29.77
C VAL A 67 14.10 -5.56 -30.78
N LEU A 68 13.16 -6.36 -30.29
CA LEU A 68 11.94 -6.71 -31.01
C LEU A 68 10.80 -5.90 -30.38
N ALA A 69 10.15 -5.04 -31.15
CA ALA A 69 9.01 -4.23 -30.72
C ALA A 69 7.71 -4.81 -31.27
N THR A 70 6.77 -5.15 -30.39
CA THR A 70 5.56 -5.89 -30.76
C THR A 70 4.32 -5.29 -30.15
N ASP A 71 3.27 -5.14 -30.96
CA ASP A 71 1.97 -4.62 -30.56
C ASP A 71 0.86 -5.36 -31.31
N LEU A 72 -0.35 -5.37 -30.76
CA LEU A 72 -1.53 -5.96 -31.39
C LEU A 72 -2.06 -5.08 -32.54
N SER A 73 -1.72 -3.79 -32.54
CA SER A 73 -2.18 -2.79 -33.50
C SER A 73 -1.14 -2.55 -34.61
N PRO A 74 -1.41 -2.91 -35.88
CA PRO A 74 -0.51 -2.61 -37.00
C PRO A 74 -0.15 -1.13 -37.11
N ASN A 75 -1.07 -0.22 -36.78
CA ASN A 75 -0.82 1.21 -36.80
C ASN A 75 0.23 1.65 -35.77
N MET A 76 0.29 0.99 -34.60
CA MET A 76 1.34 1.25 -33.61
C MET A 76 2.70 0.81 -34.17
N ILE A 77 2.75 -0.35 -34.82
CA ILE A 77 3.95 -0.84 -35.51
C ILE A 77 4.40 0.10 -36.64
N GLU A 78 3.49 0.63 -37.46
CA GLU A 78 3.82 1.65 -38.48
C GLU A 78 4.44 2.91 -37.85
N GLU A 79 4.02 3.31 -36.65
CA GLU A 79 4.59 4.46 -35.94
C GLU A 79 6.01 4.15 -35.41
N VAL A 80 6.23 2.95 -34.89
CA VAL A 80 7.58 2.49 -34.52
C VAL A 80 8.51 2.44 -35.74
N GLN A 81 8.03 1.97 -36.89
CA GLN A 81 8.81 1.92 -38.13
C GLN A 81 9.26 3.32 -38.60
N LYS A 82 8.38 4.33 -38.56
CA LYS A 82 8.76 5.72 -38.85
C LYS A 82 9.83 6.24 -37.88
N ARG A 83 9.77 5.90 -36.59
CA ARG A 83 10.79 6.29 -35.61
C ARG A 83 12.13 5.61 -35.87
N ILE A 84 12.13 4.32 -36.21
CA ILE A 84 13.33 3.58 -36.62
C ILE A 84 14.02 4.29 -37.81
N GLU A 85 13.25 4.76 -38.80
CA GLU A 85 13.77 5.50 -39.96
C GLU A 85 14.27 6.91 -39.58
N ASN A 86 13.47 7.68 -38.85
CA ASN A 86 13.78 9.07 -38.48
C ASN A 86 15.00 9.16 -37.54
N ASP A 87 14.99 8.38 -36.46
CA ASP A 87 16.00 8.38 -35.41
C ASP A 87 17.15 7.39 -35.70
N LYS A 88 17.07 6.67 -36.83
CA LYS A 88 18.09 5.75 -37.38
C LYS A 88 18.48 4.64 -36.41
N TRP A 89 17.52 4.09 -35.69
CA TRP A 89 17.77 3.02 -34.72
C TRP A 89 18.24 1.74 -35.40
N THR A 90 19.47 1.31 -35.09
CA THR A 90 20.01 0.01 -35.49
C THR A 90 19.43 -1.11 -34.63
N ASN A 91 19.51 -2.36 -35.10
CA ASN A 91 19.17 -3.56 -34.33
C ASN A 91 17.71 -3.63 -33.78
N VAL A 92 16.78 -2.84 -34.32
CA VAL A 92 15.34 -2.91 -34.01
C VAL A 92 14.61 -3.70 -35.10
N LYS A 93 13.69 -4.58 -34.68
CA LYS A 93 12.70 -5.25 -35.55
C LYS A 93 11.30 -5.02 -34.99
N THR A 94 10.29 -5.16 -35.83
CA THR A 94 8.88 -5.02 -35.45
C THR A 94 8.05 -6.21 -35.90
N ASP A 95 7.05 -6.65 -35.12
CA ASP A 95 6.05 -7.64 -35.54
C ASP A 95 4.68 -7.34 -34.89
N THR A 96 3.58 -7.82 -35.47
CA THR A 96 2.22 -7.68 -34.90
C THR A 96 1.84 -8.94 -34.12
N LEU A 97 1.84 -8.86 -32.78
CA LEU A 97 1.59 -9.97 -31.85
C LEU A 97 0.59 -9.57 -30.77
N ASP A 98 -0.15 -10.55 -30.24
CA ASP A 98 -0.99 -10.39 -29.05
C ASP A 98 -0.17 -10.73 -27.81
N VAL A 99 -0.19 -9.90 -26.77
CA VAL A 99 0.56 -10.17 -25.52
C VAL A 99 0.17 -11.50 -24.87
N ARG A 100 -1.04 -12.01 -25.15
CA ARG A 100 -1.58 -13.28 -24.63
C ARG A 100 -1.16 -14.51 -25.44
N ASP A 101 -0.65 -14.32 -26.65
CA ASP A 101 -0.20 -15.38 -27.56
C ASP A 101 1.05 -14.92 -28.34
N LEU A 102 2.20 -15.21 -27.74
CA LEU A 102 3.51 -15.01 -28.32
C LEU A 102 4.08 -16.34 -28.86
N SER A 103 3.23 -17.30 -29.24
CA SER A 103 3.63 -18.65 -29.70
C SER A 103 4.54 -18.65 -30.95
N LYS A 104 4.54 -17.57 -31.73
CA LYS A 104 5.49 -17.34 -32.83
C LYS A 104 6.94 -17.11 -32.35
N LEU A 105 7.14 -16.75 -31.09
CA LEU A 105 8.44 -16.54 -30.45
C LEU A 105 8.86 -17.82 -29.72
N ALA A 106 10.11 -18.24 -29.93
CA ALA A 106 10.65 -19.43 -29.29
C ALA A 106 10.90 -19.22 -27.79
N ASP A 107 10.75 -20.29 -27.01
CA ASP A 107 11.10 -20.33 -25.59
C ASP A 107 12.56 -19.89 -25.36
N ASN A 108 12.86 -19.28 -24.21
CA ASN A 108 14.23 -18.91 -23.82
C ASN A 108 14.97 -18.05 -24.88
N THR A 109 14.30 -17.10 -25.53
CA THR A 109 14.86 -16.25 -26.59
C THR A 109 15.39 -14.91 -26.09
N PHE A 110 14.72 -14.27 -25.14
CA PHE A 110 14.99 -12.88 -24.76
C PHE A 110 15.76 -12.78 -23.44
N THR A 111 16.71 -11.85 -23.37
CA THR A 111 17.40 -11.49 -22.12
C THR A 111 16.52 -10.63 -21.22
N HIS A 112 15.65 -9.83 -21.83
CA HIS A 112 14.75 -8.90 -21.15
C HIS A 112 13.39 -8.88 -21.84
N VAL A 113 12.30 -8.85 -21.08
CA VAL A 113 10.94 -8.66 -21.61
C VAL A 113 10.28 -7.52 -20.86
N LEU A 114 9.96 -6.43 -21.57
CA LEU A 114 9.44 -5.19 -21.00
C LEU A 114 8.01 -4.97 -21.52
N THR A 115 7.03 -4.87 -20.62
CA THR A 115 5.61 -4.66 -20.97
C THR A 115 5.05 -3.43 -20.25
N ASN A 116 5.01 -2.27 -20.92
CA ASN A 116 4.61 -1.01 -20.27
C ASN A 116 3.10 -0.75 -20.43
N MET A 117 2.33 -0.85 -19.35
CA MET A 117 0.86 -0.67 -19.32
C MET A 117 0.09 -1.62 -20.26
N GLY A 118 0.70 -2.75 -20.65
CA GLY A 118 0.21 -3.62 -21.73
C GLY A 118 -0.36 -4.98 -21.31
N ILE A 119 -0.16 -5.43 -20.06
CA ILE A 119 -0.62 -6.77 -19.64
C ILE A 119 -2.14 -6.88 -19.44
N TYR A 120 -2.87 -5.78 -19.29
CA TYR A 120 -4.31 -5.80 -18.99
C TYR A 120 -5.14 -5.45 -20.22
N THR A 121 -5.94 -6.40 -20.69
CA THR A 121 -6.91 -6.19 -21.78
C THR A 121 -8.31 -5.95 -21.20
N PRO A 122 -8.97 -4.81 -21.50
CA PRO A 122 -10.32 -4.53 -21.00
C PRO A 122 -11.34 -5.62 -21.36
N ASN A 123 -12.11 -6.07 -20.36
CA ASN A 123 -13.08 -7.16 -20.42
C ASN A 123 -12.49 -8.58 -20.57
N ASP A 124 -11.17 -8.75 -20.38
CA ASP A 124 -10.51 -10.05 -20.30
C ASP A 124 -9.74 -10.17 -18.98
N SER A 125 -10.37 -10.77 -17.98
CA SER A 125 -9.78 -11.01 -16.65
C SER A 125 -8.65 -12.05 -16.66
N THR A 126 -8.43 -12.76 -17.76
CA THR A 126 -7.36 -13.76 -17.92
C THR A 126 -6.13 -13.20 -18.63
N SER A 127 -6.28 -12.07 -19.34
CA SER A 127 -5.25 -11.43 -20.17
C SER A 127 -3.90 -11.28 -19.47
N SER A 128 -3.89 -10.74 -18.25
CA SER A 128 -2.67 -10.44 -17.52
C SER A 128 -1.91 -11.70 -17.08
N LEU A 129 -2.61 -12.75 -16.63
CA LEU A 129 -1.97 -14.04 -16.32
C LEU A 129 -1.46 -14.75 -17.58
N GLN A 130 -2.18 -14.66 -18.71
CA GLN A 130 -1.72 -15.21 -19.99
C GLN A 130 -0.47 -14.49 -20.48
N ALA A 131 -0.47 -13.16 -20.45
CA ALA A 131 0.67 -12.35 -20.87
C ALA A 131 1.92 -12.63 -20.02
N ILE A 132 1.77 -12.74 -18.69
CA ILE A 132 2.88 -13.07 -17.80
C ILE A 132 3.44 -14.48 -18.08
N LYS A 133 2.59 -15.47 -18.38
CA LYS A 133 3.05 -16.82 -18.76
C LYS A 133 3.85 -16.82 -20.05
N GLU A 134 3.42 -16.06 -21.05
CA GLU A 134 4.18 -15.91 -22.29
C GLU A 134 5.48 -15.14 -22.07
N MET A 135 5.47 -14.07 -21.24
CA MET A 135 6.69 -13.37 -20.81
C MET A 135 7.67 -14.32 -20.11
N TYR A 136 7.19 -15.23 -19.25
CA TYR A 136 8.03 -16.23 -18.59
C TYR A 136 8.62 -17.24 -19.58
N ARG A 137 7.79 -17.81 -20.47
CA ARG A 137 8.19 -18.84 -21.45
C ARG A 137 9.31 -18.37 -22.39
N ILE A 138 9.19 -17.15 -22.91
CA ILE A 138 10.14 -16.60 -23.91
C ILE A 138 11.39 -15.99 -23.27
N LEU A 139 11.40 -15.77 -21.96
CA LEU A 139 12.55 -15.23 -21.23
C LEU A 139 13.62 -16.31 -21.04
N GLN A 140 14.89 -15.94 -21.19
CA GLN A 140 16.02 -16.81 -20.89
C GLN A 140 16.16 -17.03 -19.39
N VAL A 141 16.66 -18.21 -19.00
CA VAL A 141 17.08 -18.48 -17.61
C VAL A 141 18.11 -17.43 -17.17
N GLY A 142 17.76 -16.64 -16.16
CA GLY A 142 18.58 -15.53 -15.64
C GLY A 142 18.39 -14.19 -16.37
N GLY A 143 17.45 -14.08 -17.31
CA GLY A 143 16.93 -12.82 -17.82
C GLY A 143 15.97 -12.15 -16.83
N ALA A 144 15.47 -10.96 -17.18
CA ALA A 144 14.45 -10.26 -16.39
C ALA A 144 13.20 -9.85 -17.17
N ALA A 145 12.05 -9.99 -16.54
CA ALA A 145 10.79 -9.44 -17.00
C ALA A 145 10.42 -8.20 -16.17
N VAL A 146 9.94 -7.14 -16.82
CA VAL A 146 9.41 -5.93 -16.15
C VAL A 146 8.06 -5.61 -16.76
N THR A 147 7.04 -5.44 -15.90
CA THR A 147 5.70 -5.03 -16.32
C THR A 147 5.18 -3.90 -15.46
N SER A 148 4.34 -3.04 -16.02
CA SER A 148 3.69 -1.96 -15.28
C SER A 148 2.17 -2.02 -15.44
N MET A 149 1.46 -1.64 -14.37
CA MET A 149 0.02 -1.43 -14.38
C MET A 149 -0.34 -0.26 -13.47
N TRP A 150 -1.55 0.27 -13.63
CA TRP A 150 -2.03 1.34 -12.77
C TRP A 150 -2.44 0.84 -11.38
N ALA A 151 -1.86 1.42 -10.34
CA ALA A 151 -2.37 1.29 -8.97
C ALA A 151 -3.40 2.39 -8.63
N ASP A 152 -3.17 3.61 -9.12
CA ASP A 152 -4.02 4.79 -8.92
C ASP A 152 -4.26 5.51 -10.25
N ARG A 153 -5.48 6.03 -10.42
CA ARG A 153 -5.96 6.74 -11.62
C ARG A 153 -6.89 7.89 -11.24
N VAL A 154 -6.48 8.68 -10.25
CA VAL A 154 -7.01 10.01 -9.86
C VAL A 154 -7.82 10.74 -10.94
N TRP A 155 -7.27 10.91 -12.13
CA TRP A 155 -7.85 11.65 -13.24
C TRP A 155 -9.17 11.07 -13.78
N LEU A 156 -9.42 9.76 -13.65
CA LEU A 156 -10.69 9.14 -14.04
C LEU A 156 -11.88 9.70 -13.24
N SER A 157 -11.66 10.16 -12.00
CA SER A 157 -12.72 10.76 -11.20
C SER A 157 -13.24 12.08 -11.80
N ALA A 158 -12.36 12.89 -12.40
CA ALA A 158 -12.74 14.13 -13.07
C ALA A 158 -13.57 13.83 -14.33
N PHE A 159 -13.17 12.81 -15.12
CA PHE A 159 -13.98 12.33 -16.25
C PHE A 159 -15.35 11.80 -15.81
N SER A 160 -15.41 10.97 -14.77
CA SER A 160 -16.67 10.44 -14.26
C SER A 160 -17.64 11.54 -13.81
N LYS A 161 -17.15 12.55 -13.09
CA LYS A 161 -17.96 13.70 -12.66
C LYS A 161 -18.40 14.56 -13.84
N ALA A 162 -17.50 14.85 -14.79
CA ALA A 162 -17.87 15.58 -16.00
C ALA A 162 -18.95 14.84 -16.80
N GLY A 163 -18.87 13.51 -16.91
CA GLY A 163 -19.91 12.69 -17.54
C GLY A 163 -21.25 12.79 -16.81
N LEU A 164 -21.25 12.59 -15.49
CA LEU A 164 -22.46 12.68 -14.66
C LEU A 164 -23.10 14.08 -14.68
N MET A 165 -22.32 15.15 -14.82
CA MET A 165 -22.88 16.51 -14.99
C MET A 165 -23.59 16.71 -16.33
N ILE A 166 -23.20 15.98 -17.37
CA ILE A 166 -23.85 16.03 -18.68
C ILE A 166 -25.01 15.04 -18.79
N ARG A 167 -24.88 13.86 -18.15
CA ARG A 167 -25.91 12.80 -18.10
C ARG A 167 -26.13 12.30 -16.65
N PRO A 168 -26.92 13.02 -15.82
CA PRO A 168 -27.06 12.71 -14.38
C PRO A 168 -27.68 11.35 -14.02
N HIS A 169 -28.25 10.64 -14.99
CA HIS A 169 -28.93 9.36 -14.80
C HIS A 169 -28.27 8.20 -15.56
N GLU A 170 -27.13 8.44 -16.21
CA GLU A 170 -26.37 7.41 -16.94
C GLU A 170 -24.96 7.29 -16.35
N ALA A 171 -24.58 6.07 -15.95
CA ALA A 171 -23.20 5.82 -15.51
C ALA A 171 -22.22 6.01 -16.69
N PRO A 172 -21.15 6.82 -16.55
CA PRO A 172 -20.21 7.07 -17.64
C PRO A 172 -19.61 5.77 -18.20
N SER A 173 -19.73 5.60 -19.52
CA SER A 173 -19.30 4.41 -20.28
C SER A 173 -17.77 4.38 -20.45
N ASN A 174 -17.06 4.07 -19.36
CA ASN A 174 -15.60 4.09 -19.30
C ASN A 174 -14.98 2.74 -19.70
N MET A 175 -14.36 2.66 -20.88
CA MET A 175 -13.62 1.45 -21.34
C MET A 175 -12.32 1.20 -20.57
N LEU A 176 -11.89 2.13 -19.72
CA LEU A 176 -10.78 2.00 -18.78
C LEU A 176 -11.25 1.73 -17.35
N ASN A 177 -12.54 1.50 -17.06
CA ASN A 177 -12.93 0.98 -15.76
C ASN A 177 -12.30 -0.42 -15.56
N VAL A 178 -11.71 -0.63 -14.39
CA VAL A 178 -11.05 -1.86 -13.98
C VAL A 178 -11.46 -2.11 -12.54
N GLU A 179 -11.77 -3.36 -12.21
CA GLU A 179 -12.15 -3.75 -10.85
C GLU A 179 -11.07 -3.34 -9.85
N PRO A 180 -11.40 -2.73 -8.69
CA PRO A 180 -10.42 -2.24 -7.74
C PRO A 180 -9.40 -3.29 -7.29
N GLU A 181 -9.81 -4.56 -7.23
CA GLU A 181 -8.95 -5.70 -6.88
C GLU A 181 -7.77 -5.87 -7.86
N VAL A 182 -8.00 -5.65 -9.16
CA VAL A 182 -6.98 -5.81 -10.21
C VAL A 182 -5.93 -4.70 -10.16
N LEU A 183 -6.26 -3.53 -9.57
CA LEU A 183 -5.32 -2.42 -9.38
C LEU A 183 -4.43 -2.60 -8.14
N ARG A 184 -4.62 -3.66 -7.33
CA ARG A 184 -3.80 -3.94 -6.15
C ARG A 184 -2.46 -4.55 -6.53
N GLY A 185 -1.37 -4.01 -5.97
CA GLY A 185 -0.03 -4.56 -6.18
C GLY A 185 0.13 -6.03 -5.75
N SER A 186 -0.64 -6.48 -4.76
CA SER A 186 -0.73 -7.89 -4.36
C SER A 186 -1.41 -8.79 -5.41
N CYS A 187 -2.40 -8.26 -6.15
CA CYS A 187 -3.00 -8.96 -7.28
C CYS A 187 -1.99 -9.13 -8.42
N LEU A 188 -1.21 -8.08 -8.72
CA LEU A 188 -0.13 -8.15 -9.69
C LEU A 188 0.96 -9.16 -9.27
N LEU A 189 1.45 -9.06 -8.04
CA LEU A 189 2.48 -9.97 -7.52
C LEU A 189 2.04 -11.42 -7.65
N LYS A 190 0.82 -11.73 -7.21
CA LYS A 190 0.24 -13.06 -7.35
C LYS A 190 0.15 -13.53 -8.80
N GLN A 191 -0.22 -12.67 -9.74
CA GLN A 191 -0.26 -13.06 -11.16
C GLN A 191 1.15 -13.30 -11.73
N ILE A 192 2.17 -12.60 -11.23
CA ILE A 192 3.58 -12.84 -11.56
C ILE A 192 4.03 -14.21 -11.01
N GLU A 193 3.68 -14.52 -9.74
CA GLU A 193 3.92 -15.82 -9.12
C GLU A 193 3.24 -16.97 -9.89
N ASP A 194 1.90 -16.89 -10.06
CA ASP A 194 1.05 -17.86 -10.78
C ASP A 194 1.42 -17.98 -12.29
N GLY A 195 2.14 -16.97 -12.82
CA GLY A 195 2.66 -16.91 -14.18
C GLY A 195 3.97 -17.66 -14.41
N GLY A 196 4.63 -18.13 -13.34
CA GLY A 196 5.83 -18.98 -13.41
C GLY A 196 7.07 -18.42 -12.71
N PHE A 197 7.08 -17.12 -12.37
CA PHE A 197 8.24 -16.49 -11.72
C PHE A 197 8.41 -16.91 -10.25
N GLY A 198 7.32 -17.34 -9.60
CA GLY A 198 7.28 -17.69 -8.18
C GLY A 198 7.86 -16.56 -7.30
N ASN A 199 8.65 -16.93 -6.30
CA ASN A 199 9.25 -15.99 -5.35
C ASN A 199 10.33 -15.06 -5.95
N ASN A 200 10.64 -15.14 -7.26
CA ASN A 200 11.60 -14.28 -7.94
C ASN A 200 10.94 -12.99 -8.48
N ALA A 201 10.01 -12.42 -7.71
CA ALA A 201 9.15 -11.32 -8.13
C ALA A 201 9.14 -10.20 -7.07
N GLU A 202 9.07 -8.95 -7.54
CA GLU A 202 8.94 -7.78 -6.68
C GLU A 202 7.98 -6.78 -7.35
N VAL A 203 7.08 -6.20 -6.56
CA VAL A 203 6.21 -5.10 -6.99
C VAL A 203 6.56 -3.86 -6.18
N ARG A 204 6.94 -2.78 -6.87
CA ARG A 204 7.21 -1.47 -6.27
C ARG A 204 6.16 -0.46 -6.74
N PRO A 205 5.59 0.37 -5.85
CA PRO A 205 4.81 1.51 -6.29
C PRO A 205 5.73 2.51 -6.99
N PHE A 206 5.37 2.93 -8.20
CA PHE A 206 6.09 3.95 -8.94
C PHE A 206 5.16 5.11 -9.28
N ALA A 207 5.70 6.32 -9.16
CA ALA A 207 4.94 7.56 -9.12
C ALA A 207 5.12 8.30 -10.47
N THR A 208 4.05 8.46 -11.26
CA THR A 208 4.08 9.17 -12.56
C THR A 208 3.01 10.26 -12.67
N SER A 209 3.25 11.27 -13.51
CA SER A 209 2.46 12.49 -13.65
C SER A 209 2.09 12.78 -15.09
N VAL A 210 0.92 13.39 -15.30
CA VAL A 210 0.54 14.00 -16.59
C VAL A 210 0.84 15.50 -16.49
N SER A 211 1.50 16.08 -17.48
CA SER A 211 1.86 17.51 -17.48
C SER A 211 1.60 18.21 -18.82
N ALA A 212 1.26 19.49 -18.79
CA ALA A 212 1.19 20.37 -19.96
C ALA A 212 1.56 21.82 -19.58
N ILE A 213 1.85 22.67 -20.57
CA ILE A 213 2.25 24.08 -20.34
C ILE A 213 1.09 24.99 -19.89
N SER A 214 -0.15 24.48 -19.88
CA SER A 214 -1.31 25.15 -19.28
C SER A 214 -2.41 24.14 -18.93
N LEU A 215 -3.33 24.54 -18.05
CA LEU A 215 -4.52 23.74 -17.73
C LEU A 215 -5.43 23.51 -18.95
N ASP A 216 -5.54 24.48 -19.87
CA ASP A 216 -6.33 24.28 -21.09
C ASP A 216 -5.70 23.23 -22.01
N GLU A 217 -4.38 23.27 -22.18
CA GLU A 217 -3.69 22.24 -22.95
C GLU A 217 -3.76 20.87 -22.26
N LEU A 218 -3.65 20.80 -20.93
CA LEU A 218 -3.85 19.56 -20.19
C LEU A 218 -5.24 18.97 -20.46
N VAL A 219 -6.29 19.81 -20.42
CA VAL A 219 -7.66 19.40 -20.74
C VAL A 219 -7.79 18.94 -22.19
N ASP A 220 -7.25 19.68 -23.15
CA ASP A 220 -7.33 19.32 -24.57
C ASP A 220 -6.58 18.02 -24.88
N ASN A 221 -5.41 17.83 -24.26
CA ASN A 221 -4.63 16.60 -24.34
C ASN A 221 -5.43 15.41 -23.77
N MET A 222 -6.01 15.56 -22.57
CA MET A 222 -6.80 14.50 -21.95
C MET A 222 -8.13 14.23 -22.69
N MET A 223 -8.74 15.23 -23.32
CA MET A 223 -9.95 15.06 -24.15
C MET A 223 -9.71 14.22 -25.42
N LEU A 224 -8.45 13.96 -25.82
CA LEU A 224 -8.14 12.97 -26.85
C LEU A 224 -8.56 11.53 -26.43
N ALA A 225 -8.72 11.29 -25.13
CA ALA A 225 -9.29 10.05 -24.58
C ALA A 225 -10.83 10.05 -24.52
N ALA A 226 -11.53 11.13 -24.92
CA ALA A 226 -13.00 11.19 -24.87
C ALA A 226 -13.70 10.01 -25.58
N PRO A 227 -13.23 9.48 -26.73
CA PRO A 227 -13.85 8.30 -27.35
C PRO A 227 -13.74 6.99 -26.52
N MET A 228 -12.90 6.97 -25.47
CA MET A 228 -12.81 5.88 -24.48
C MET A 228 -13.64 6.10 -23.21
N LEU A 229 -13.86 7.37 -22.84
CA LEU A 229 -14.36 7.79 -21.53
C LEU A 229 -15.78 8.37 -21.57
N PHE A 230 -16.19 8.89 -22.73
CA PHE A 230 -17.49 9.47 -23.05
C PHE A 230 -18.09 8.77 -24.29
N LYS A 231 -18.02 7.43 -24.33
CA LYS A 231 -18.48 6.65 -25.48
C LYS A 231 -20.00 6.85 -25.68
N GLY A 232 -20.36 7.43 -26.82
CA GLY A 232 -21.75 7.71 -27.19
C GLY A 232 -22.23 9.13 -26.86
N TYR A 233 -21.34 10.02 -26.43
CA TYR A 233 -21.62 11.45 -26.24
C TYR A 233 -21.50 12.18 -27.59
N SER A 234 -22.35 13.18 -27.84
CA SER A 234 -22.28 14.05 -29.02
C SER A 234 -21.22 15.15 -28.86
N GLU A 235 -20.86 15.85 -29.94
CA GLU A 235 -19.93 16.99 -29.87
C GLU A 235 -20.48 18.14 -28.99
N GLU A 236 -21.79 18.37 -29.00
CA GLU A 236 -22.49 19.31 -28.11
C GLU A 236 -22.46 18.86 -26.63
N GLU A 237 -22.38 17.56 -26.37
CA GLU A 237 -22.16 17.02 -25.02
C GLU A 237 -20.70 17.14 -24.59
N LEU A 238 -19.75 16.82 -25.47
CA LEU A 238 -18.32 16.91 -25.20
C LEU A 238 -17.86 18.37 -24.99
N SER A 239 -18.38 19.31 -25.76
CA SER A 239 -18.12 20.75 -25.58
C SER A 239 -18.61 21.28 -24.24
N ARG A 240 -19.70 20.74 -23.70
CA ARG A 240 -20.17 21.03 -22.32
C ARG A 240 -19.39 20.26 -21.26
N ALA A 241 -18.90 19.06 -21.56
CA ALA A 241 -18.06 18.28 -20.65
C ALA A 241 -16.67 18.92 -20.44
N ARG A 242 -16.06 19.51 -21.48
CA ARG A 242 -14.72 20.14 -21.42
C ARG A 242 -14.53 21.14 -20.26
N PRO A 243 -15.38 22.17 -20.06
CA PRO A 243 -15.22 23.11 -18.93
C PRO A 243 -15.44 22.44 -17.57
N VAL A 244 -16.32 21.44 -17.46
CA VAL A 244 -16.52 20.69 -16.21
C VAL A 244 -15.30 19.83 -15.91
N LEU A 245 -14.72 19.15 -16.91
CA LEU A 245 -13.47 18.41 -16.77
C LEU A 245 -12.34 19.33 -16.32
N LYS A 246 -12.23 20.53 -16.90
CA LYS A 246 -11.24 21.55 -16.48
C LYS A 246 -11.38 21.91 -15.00
N GLU A 247 -12.61 22.11 -14.53
CA GLU A 247 -12.90 22.44 -13.13
C GLU A 247 -12.65 21.25 -12.19
N GLU A 248 -12.97 20.03 -12.60
CA GLU A 248 -12.76 18.83 -11.77
C GLU A 248 -11.30 18.38 -11.73
N LEU A 249 -10.50 18.67 -12.76
CA LEU A 249 -9.05 18.43 -12.73
C LEU A 249 -8.35 19.25 -11.64
N THR A 250 -8.74 20.53 -11.43
CA THR A 250 -8.14 21.36 -10.37
C THR A 250 -8.53 20.94 -8.96
N LYS A 251 -9.59 20.14 -8.81
CA LYS A 251 -10.06 19.57 -7.54
C LYS A 251 -9.41 18.23 -7.18
N LEU A 252 -8.55 17.67 -8.04
CA LEU A 252 -7.84 16.43 -7.74
C LEU A 252 -6.82 16.67 -6.61
N ARG A 253 -6.72 15.74 -5.64
CA ARG A 253 -5.66 15.74 -4.61
C ARG A 253 -4.24 15.78 -5.19
N THR A 254 -4.13 15.28 -6.41
CA THR A 254 -2.94 15.27 -7.26
C THR A 254 -3.08 16.33 -8.36
N TYR A 255 -3.32 17.59 -8.02
CA TYR A 255 -3.22 18.70 -8.97
C TYR A 255 -2.27 19.75 -8.44
N GLU A 256 -1.37 20.22 -9.29
CA GLU A 256 -0.39 21.25 -8.95
C GLU A 256 -0.20 22.21 -10.13
N ALA A 257 -0.32 23.50 -9.85
CA ALA A 257 0.09 24.56 -10.76
C ALA A 257 1.54 24.93 -10.45
N LEU A 258 2.42 24.84 -11.44
CA LEU A 258 3.84 25.13 -11.33
C LEU A 258 4.13 26.59 -11.70
N GLU A 259 5.15 27.18 -11.09
CA GLU A 259 5.61 28.52 -11.45
C GLU A 259 6.03 28.56 -12.93
N GLY A 260 5.45 29.50 -13.68
CA GLY A 260 5.58 29.59 -15.14
C GLY A 260 4.32 29.20 -15.93
N GLY A 261 3.26 28.74 -15.27
CA GLY A 261 1.94 28.49 -15.89
C GLY A 261 1.69 27.03 -16.32
N ALA A 262 2.73 26.19 -16.29
CA ALA A 262 2.60 24.76 -16.47
C ALA A 262 1.77 24.12 -15.36
N THR A 263 1.04 23.07 -15.68
CA THR A 263 0.20 22.34 -14.73
C THR A 263 0.48 20.85 -14.83
N GLN A 264 0.61 20.20 -13.68
CA GLN A 264 0.79 18.76 -13.59
C GLN A 264 -0.25 18.13 -12.67
N THR A 265 -0.45 16.82 -12.82
CA THR A 265 -1.02 15.99 -11.77
C THR A 265 0.12 15.24 -11.05
N PRO A 266 0.58 15.68 -9.87
CA PRO A 266 1.71 15.04 -9.20
C PRO A 266 1.38 13.63 -8.79
N ALA A 267 2.39 12.77 -8.84
CA ALA A 267 2.25 11.43 -8.34
C ALA A 267 2.33 11.37 -6.80
N THR A 268 1.59 10.45 -6.19
CA THR A 268 1.67 10.17 -4.75
C THR A 268 3.13 9.80 -4.38
N ARG A 269 3.76 10.58 -3.51
CA ARG A 269 5.16 10.34 -3.09
C ARG A 269 5.24 9.13 -2.16
N PHE A 270 5.44 7.95 -2.73
CA PHE A 270 5.85 6.77 -1.97
C PHE A 270 7.31 6.92 -1.53
N ALA A 271 7.55 7.14 -0.24
CA ALA A 271 8.90 7.10 0.31
C ALA A 271 9.49 5.69 0.12
N THR A 272 10.64 5.58 -0.55
CA THR A 272 11.21 4.30 -0.97
C THR A 272 12.31 3.82 0.00
N PRO A 273 12.08 2.81 0.85
CA PRO A 273 13.16 2.04 1.43
C PRO A 273 13.66 1.03 0.40
N SER A 274 14.73 1.37 -0.33
CA SER A 274 15.38 0.41 -1.22
C SER A 274 16.11 -0.66 -0.38
N ARG A 275 15.66 -1.91 -0.45
CA ARG A 275 16.45 -3.08 -0.06
C ARG A 275 16.71 -3.95 -1.28
N ALA A 276 17.86 -3.73 -1.92
CA ALA A 276 18.38 -4.66 -2.91
C ALA A 276 19.03 -5.86 -2.20
N PHE A 277 18.38 -7.02 -2.23
CA PHE A 277 19.03 -8.26 -1.83
C PHE A 277 19.87 -8.80 -2.99
N THR A 278 21.18 -8.94 -2.75
CA THR A 278 22.12 -9.55 -3.69
C THR A 278 22.51 -10.92 -3.15
N THR A 279 22.07 -11.99 -3.80
CA THR A 279 22.70 -13.32 -3.68
C THR A 279 22.71 -14.01 -5.03
N THR A 280 23.91 -14.15 -5.61
CA THR A 280 24.13 -15.10 -6.70
C THR A 280 24.40 -16.46 -6.09
N HIS A 281 23.67 -17.50 -6.48
CA HIS A 281 24.30 -18.81 -6.70
C HIS A 281 23.54 -19.60 -7.77
N LYS A 282 24.27 -19.99 -8.82
CA LYS A 282 23.84 -20.99 -9.81
C LYS A 282 23.97 -22.38 -9.17
N ARG A 283 23.05 -23.31 -9.44
CA ARG A 283 23.28 -24.49 -10.30
C ARG A 283 22.12 -25.52 -10.33
N PHE A 284 21.89 -26.03 -11.54
CA PHE A 284 21.42 -27.36 -11.97
C PHE A 284 20.45 -28.20 -11.13
N ALA A 285 19.44 -28.73 -11.83
CA ALA A 285 18.69 -29.91 -11.42
C ALA A 285 19.50 -31.21 -11.59
N ILE A 286 19.18 -32.22 -10.77
CA ILE A 286 18.82 -33.61 -11.17
C ILE A 286 18.20 -34.30 -9.93
N LEU A 287 17.28 -35.22 -10.18
CA LEU A 287 16.56 -36.03 -9.17
C LEU A 287 17.38 -37.24 -8.72
N ASP A 288 17.17 -37.70 -7.47
CA ASP A 288 16.73 -39.08 -7.23
C ASP A 288 16.07 -39.22 -5.84
N PRO A 289 15.02 -40.04 -5.64
CA PRO A 289 14.39 -40.26 -4.34
C PRO A 289 14.65 -41.67 -3.79
N ASP A 290 15.47 -41.80 -2.74
CA ASP A 290 15.38 -42.86 -1.72
C ASP A 290 16.53 -42.72 -0.69
N GLN A 291 16.20 -42.51 0.60
CA GLN A 291 16.81 -43.22 1.75
C GLN A 291 16.20 -42.83 3.10
N ASP A 292 15.99 -43.85 3.94
CA ASP A 292 15.38 -43.76 5.28
C ASP A 292 16.33 -43.29 6.39
N ASN A 293 15.95 -42.22 7.09
CA ASN A 293 15.77 -42.15 8.57
C ASN A 293 16.98 -42.49 9.51
N PRO A 294 16.79 -42.57 10.85
CA PRO A 294 16.78 -41.48 11.84
C PRO A 294 18.05 -41.40 12.73
N THR A 295 18.28 -40.27 13.44
CA THR A 295 18.54 -40.23 14.92
C THR A 295 18.81 -38.82 15.47
N THR A 296 18.28 -38.53 16.67
CA THR A 296 18.80 -37.53 17.61
C THR A 296 19.51 -38.23 18.77
N PRO A 297 20.44 -37.55 19.49
CA PRO A 297 20.27 -37.50 20.94
C PRO A 297 20.72 -36.18 21.64
N ASN A 298 20.19 -36.00 22.86
CA ASN A 298 20.40 -34.88 23.79
C ASN A 298 21.85 -34.70 24.29
N THR A 299 22.15 -33.50 24.84
CA THR A 299 22.79 -33.21 26.17
C THR A 299 23.05 -31.69 26.28
N SER A 300 22.50 -30.86 27.17
CA SER A 300 22.39 -30.83 28.65
C SER A 300 23.63 -30.30 29.41
N ILE A 301 23.71 -28.97 29.65
CA ILE A 301 24.60 -28.30 30.63
C ILE A 301 23.82 -27.14 31.32
N PRO A 302 24.03 -26.82 32.62
CA PRO A 302 23.17 -25.92 33.41
C PRO A 302 23.61 -24.42 33.41
N PRO A 303 22.75 -23.49 33.88
CA PRO A 303 22.99 -22.05 33.81
C PRO A 303 23.86 -21.48 34.95
N VAL A 304 24.55 -20.36 34.67
CA VAL A 304 25.29 -19.55 35.65
C VAL A 304 24.68 -18.15 35.73
N THR A 305 24.20 -17.76 36.92
CA THR A 305 23.57 -16.45 37.17
C THR A 305 24.62 -15.35 37.38
N PRO A 306 24.54 -14.18 36.70
CA PRO A 306 25.43 -13.04 36.95
C PRO A 306 25.09 -12.26 38.22
N LYS A 307 26.10 -11.66 38.87
CA LYS A 307 25.90 -10.70 39.98
C LYS A 307 25.86 -9.26 39.47
N HIS A 308 24.84 -8.51 39.90
CA HIS A 308 24.74 -7.06 39.72
C HIS A 308 25.87 -6.28 40.41
N ILE A 309 26.28 -5.17 39.81
CA ILE A 309 26.83 -4.01 40.52
C ILE A 309 25.99 -2.78 40.14
N LYS A 310 25.64 -1.97 41.14
CA LYS A 310 24.96 -0.67 40.98
C LYS A 310 25.99 0.46 41.00
N GLN A 311 25.81 1.47 40.16
CA GLN A 311 26.20 2.84 40.47
C GLN A 311 25.05 3.78 40.04
N GLY A 312 24.86 4.86 40.78
CA GLY A 312 23.88 5.90 40.48
C GLY A 312 24.40 7.26 40.93
N THR A 313 23.74 8.34 40.49
CA THR A 313 24.15 9.71 40.81
C THR A 313 22.96 10.67 40.90
N THR A 314 22.96 11.49 41.95
CA THR A 314 22.15 12.70 42.21
C THR A 314 22.81 13.95 41.57
N THR A 315 22.31 15.19 41.49
CA THR A 315 21.09 15.98 41.90
C THR A 315 21.20 17.35 41.17
N ALA A 316 20.22 18.26 41.01
CA ALA A 316 18.75 18.27 41.02
C ALA A 316 18.27 19.74 40.77
N ASN A 317 16.94 19.97 40.75
CA ASN A 317 16.22 21.26 40.90
C ASN A 317 16.25 22.31 39.75
N GLY A 318 15.05 22.80 39.38
CA GLY A 318 14.86 24.11 38.71
C GLY A 318 13.55 24.28 37.91
N SER A 319 12.50 24.80 38.54
CA SER A 319 11.16 25.19 38.02
C SER A 319 11.17 26.05 36.72
N THR A 320 10.12 26.20 35.89
CA THR A 320 8.67 26.37 36.15
C THR A 320 7.73 25.89 35.01
N VAL A 321 6.43 25.78 35.32
CA VAL A 321 5.29 25.30 34.50
C VAL A 321 4.80 26.33 33.46
N THR A 322 4.52 25.90 32.21
CA THR A 322 3.23 25.99 31.46
C THR A 322 3.43 25.68 29.97
N ASP A 323 2.88 24.57 29.47
CA ASP A 323 2.06 24.49 28.24
C ASP A 323 1.74 23.02 27.89
N SER A 324 0.46 22.70 27.72
CA SER A 324 0.01 21.36 27.33
C SER A 324 0.03 21.19 25.81
N PRO A 325 0.73 20.19 25.24
CA PRO A 325 0.58 19.84 23.83
C PRO A 325 -0.72 19.04 23.63
N ALA A 326 -1.79 19.72 23.24
CA ALA A 326 -2.88 19.09 22.51
C ALA A 326 -2.36 18.54 21.17
N VAL A 327 -3.11 17.60 20.55
CA VAL A 327 -2.77 16.93 19.28
C VAL A 327 -2.19 17.93 18.27
N ALA A 328 -0.92 17.78 17.93
CA ALA A 328 -0.20 18.76 17.14
C ALA A 328 -0.58 18.66 15.65
N ALA A 329 -1.45 19.56 15.21
CA ALA A 329 -1.77 19.73 13.79
C ALA A 329 -0.53 20.19 13.01
N ALA A 330 -0.20 19.47 11.93
CA ALA A 330 0.87 19.87 11.02
C ALA A 330 0.51 21.19 10.31
N LYS A 331 1.39 22.20 10.39
CA LYS A 331 1.13 23.55 9.87
C LYS A 331 1.29 23.63 8.35
N ALA A 332 0.17 23.62 7.63
CA ALA A 332 -0.02 24.29 6.34
C ALA A 332 -1.52 24.66 6.19
N PRO A 333 -1.90 25.79 5.56
CA PRO A 333 -3.30 26.16 5.39
C PRO A 333 -3.93 25.43 4.18
N PRO A 334 -5.04 24.67 4.35
CA PRO A 334 -5.71 24.01 3.24
C PRO A 334 -6.77 24.92 2.55
N PRO A 335 -7.11 24.66 1.27
CA PRO A 335 -8.21 25.33 0.59
C PRO A 335 -9.57 24.77 1.03
N SER A 336 -10.60 25.63 1.05
CA SER A 336 -11.96 25.25 1.47
C SER A 336 -12.72 24.49 0.38
N TYR A 337 -13.27 23.32 0.68
CA TYR A 337 -14.16 22.56 -0.21
C TYR A 337 -15.66 22.74 0.12
N PRO A 338 -16.58 22.67 -0.87
CA PRO A 338 -18.02 22.81 -0.63
C PRO A 338 -18.63 21.57 0.04
N LYS A 339 -19.61 21.78 0.92
CA LYS A 339 -20.31 20.68 1.63
C LYS A 339 -21.23 19.89 0.70
N GLY A 340 -21.03 18.57 0.66
CA GLY A 340 -22.01 17.58 0.19
C GLY A 340 -21.69 16.91 -1.14
N GLY A 341 -21.33 15.63 -1.12
CA GLY A 341 -21.19 14.81 -2.33
C GLY A 341 -20.30 13.57 -2.15
N VAL A 342 -20.94 12.42 -1.91
CA VAL A 342 -20.45 11.03 -2.12
C VAL A 342 -18.92 10.85 -2.10
N ILE A 343 -18.35 10.62 -0.90
CA ILE A 343 -16.93 10.27 -0.73
C ILE A 343 -16.68 8.87 -1.30
N GLY A 344 -15.92 8.80 -2.39
CA GLY A 344 -15.62 7.55 -3.10
C GLY A 344 -14.76 6.60 -2.28
N THR A 345 -15.08 5.30 -2.34
CA THR A 345 -14.41 4.20 -1.63
C THR A 345 -12.89 4.15 -1.87
N TYR A 346 -12.43 4.60 -3.04
CA TYR A 346 -11.00 4.65 -3.38
C TYR A 346 -10.20 5.66 -2.51
N THR A 347 -10.80 6.79 -2.13
CA THR A 347 -10.18 7.75 -1.20
C THR A 347 -10.03 7.13 0.20
N ALA A 348 -11.00 6.33 0.62
CA ALA A 348 -10.97 5.65 1.91
C ALA A 348 -9.83 4.63 2.01
N TYR A 349 -9.54 3.86 0.96
CA TYR A 349 -8.49 2.83 1.00
C TYR A 349 -7.10 3.43 1.23
N GLY A 350 -6.70 4.46 0.47
CA GLY A 350 -5.39 5.09 0.62
C GLY A 350 -5.22 5.84 1.95
N ALA A 351 -6.26 6.56 2.39
CA ALA A 351 -6.21 7.24 3.69
C ALA A 351 -6.18 6.24 4.88
N THR A 352 -6.92 5.13 4.79
CA THR A 352 -6.82 4.06 5.80
C THR A 352 -5.48 3.31 5.75
N GLU A 353 -4.76 3.31 4.62
CA GLU A 353 -3.40 2.74 4.55
C GLU A 353 -2.41 3.58 5.36
N GLU A 354 -2.43 4.92 5.21
CA GLU A 354 -1.58 5.82 5.99
C GLU A 354 -1.94 5.83 7.48
N LEU A 355 -3.24 5.83 7.81
CA LEU A 355 -3.69 5.67 9.20
C LEU A 355 -3.27 4.30 9.78
N TYR A 356 -3.26 3.23 8.97
CA TYR A 356 -2.80 1.92 9.41
C TYR A 356 -1.29 1.89 9.69
N LYS A 357 -0.48 2.57 8.87
CA LYS A 357 0.99 2.68 9.09
C LYS A 357 1.31 3.32 10.45
N GLU A 358 0.56 4.34 10.86
CA GLU A 358 0.71 4.89 12.22
C GLU A 358 0.24 3.90 13.31
N CYS A 359 -0.83 3.13 13.08
CA CYS A 359 -1.27 2.07 14.01
C CYS A 359 -0.21 0.98 14.25
N SER A 360 0.44 0.48 13.19
CA SER A 360 1.35 -0.66 13.28
C SER A 360 2.75 -0.30 13.82
N ARG A 361 3.18 0.96 13.62
CA ARG A 361 4.50 1.49 14.03
C ARG A 361 4.79 1.38 15.54
N HIS A 362 3.76 1.31 16.39
CA HIS A 362 3.92 1.42 17.85
C HIS A 362 4.62 0.24 18.53
N ALA A 363 4.47 -0.97 17.98
CA ALA A 363 5.10 -2.19 18.47
C ALA A 363 5.61 -3.04 17.29
N ASP A 364 6.14 -2.36 16.27
CA ASP A 364 6.71 -3.02 15.11
C ASP A 364 8.02 -3.73 15.46
N TYR A 365 8.25 -4.85 14.79
CA TYR A 365 9.37 -5.75 15.06
C TYR A 365 9.74 -6.57 13.84
N THR A 366 10.98 -7.05 13.83
CA THR A 366 11.51 -7.98 12.83
C THR A 366 12.09 -9.21 13.53
N VAL A 367 12.15 -10.34 12.83
CA VAL A 367 12.88 -11.55 13.28
C VAL A 367 14.00 -11.79 12.27
N PRO A 368 15.21 -11.23 12.47
CA PRO A 368 16.29 -11.31 11.47
C PRO A 368 16.66 -12.74 11.08
N GLN A 369 16.55 -13.68 12.00
CA GLN A 369 16.82 -15.11 11.81
C GLN A 369 15.85 -15.78 10.82
N ALA A 370 14.63 -15.26 10.65
CA ALA A 370 13.64 -15.85 9.73
C ALA A 370 14.01 -15.75 8.24
N GLN A 371 15.09 -15.02 7.90
CA GLN A 371 15.64 -14.96 6.53
C GLN A 371 16.70 -16.03 6.24
N ASP A 372 17.12 -16.81 7.24
CA ASP A 372 18.09 -17.89 7.11
C ASP A 372 17.42 -19.23 7.48
N SER A 373 17.42 -20.18 6.55
CA SER A 373 16.76 -21.49 6.75
C SER A 373 17.44 -22.35 7.81
N ASP A 374 18.71 -22.07 8.10
CA ASP A 374 19.55 -22.88 8.97
C ASP A 374 19.68 -22.23 10.37
N ALA A 375 19.14 -21.02 10.55
CA ALA A 375 19.13 -20.30 11.82
C ALA A 375 17.92 -20.67 12.69
N GLU A 376 18.18 -21.06 13.95
CA GLU A 376 17.12 -21.29 14.93
C GLU A 376 16.47 -19.96 15.35
N MET A 377 15.15 -19.85 15.21
CA MET A 377 14.40 -18.67 15.64
C MET A 377 14.43 -18.56 17.17
N PRO A 378 14.87 -17.42 17.75
CA PRO A 378 14.84 -17.22 19.19
C PRO A 378 13.41 -17.37 19.73
N LYS A 379 13.25 -18.01 20.89
CA LYS A 379 11.95 -18.25 21.51
C LYS A 379 11.81 -17.57 22.86
N THR A 380 10.60 -17.13 23.21
CA THR A 380 10.22 -16.81 24.59
C THR A 380 10.06 -18.09 25.43
N GLU A 381 9.94 -17.94 26.75
CA GLU A 381 9.62 -19.06 27.66
C GLU A 381 8.28 -19.76 27.29
N ASP A 382 7.34 -19.01 26.70
CA ASP A 382 6.06 -19.50 26.20
C ASP A 382 6.14 -20.16 24.80
N GLY A 383 7.32 -20.17 24.15
CA GLY A 383 7.54 -20.73 22.81
C GLY A 383 7.15 -19.82 21.62
N GLU A 384 6.81 -18.55 21.87
CA GLU A 384 6.61 -17.55 20.80
C GLU A 384 7.95 -17.17 20.17
N ASP A 385 7.97 -16.88 18.86
CA ASP A 385 9.17 -16.31 18.24
C ASP A 385 9.44 -14.90 18.78
N LEU A 386 10.69 -14.70 19.22
CA LEU A 386 11.21 -13.47 19.80
C LEU A 386 12.05 -12.74 18.74
N GLY A 387 11.59 -11.56 18.34
CA GLY A 387 12.29 -10.70 17.40
C GLY A 387 13.09 -9.59 18.05
N VAL A 388 13.28 -8.52 17.29
CA VAL A 388 13.85 -7.24 17.72
C VAL A 388 12.85 -6.14 17.37
N GLY A 389 12.47 -5.35 18.37
CA GLY A 389 11.57 -4.20 18.27
C GLY A 389 12.03 -3.08 19.19
N GLU A 390 11.66 -1.84 18.88
CA GLU A 390 12.17 -0.63 19.55
C GLU A 390 11.03 0.23 20.11
N GLY A 391 11.38 1.18 20.98
CA GLY A 391 10.46 2.18 21.52
C GLY A 391 9.65 1.75 22.75
N TRP A 392 8.87 2.71 23.25
CA TRP A 392 8.23 2.69 24.58
C TRP A 392 7.47 1.39 24.89
N TRP A 393 6.71 0.87 23.91
CA TRP A 393 5.90 -0.34 24.10
C TRP A 393 6.75 -1.57 24.41
N HIS A 394 7.98 -1.67 23.93
CA HIS A 394 8.90 -2.75 24.30
C HIS A 394 9.75 -2.39 25.52
N THR A 395 10.39 -1.21 25.51
CA THR A 395 11.43 -0.87 26.51
C THR A 395 10.86 -0.52 27.88
N GLU A 396 9.76 0.22 27.95
CA GLU A 396 9.22 0.76 29.21
C GLU A 396 8.17 -0.15 29.84
N THR A 397 7.53 -1.02 29.05
CA THR A 397 6.50 -1.96 29.53
C THR A 397 7.02 -3.38 29.75
N GLY A 398 8.17 -3.73 29.17
CA GLY A 398 8.74 -5.09 29.22
C GLY A 398 8.08 -6.10 28.29
N LEU A 399 7.19 -5.67 27.37
CA LEU A 399 6.55 -6.57 26.41
C LEU A 399 7.54 -7.02 25.33
N ASN A 400 7.77 -8.33 25.25
CA ASN A 400 8.63 -8.94 24.23
C ASN A 400 8.16 -8.59 22.80
N PRO A 401 9.08 -8.32 21.86
CA PRO A 401 8.78 -8.13 20.43
C PRO A 401 8.38 -9.45 19.76
N THR A 402 7.12 -9.83 19.92
CA THR A 402 6.51 -11.04 19.33
C THR A 402 5.25 -10.66 18.54
N PHE A 403 4.78 -11.59 17.70
CA PHE A 403 3.52 -11.45 16.97
C PHE A 403 2.33 -11.13 17.89
N SER A 404 2.29 -11.72 19.09
CA SER A 404 1.23 -11.48 20.06
C SER A 404 1.22 -10.03 20.55
N THR A 405 2.38 -9.52 20.98
CA THR A 405 2.53 -8.11 21.40
C THR A 405 2.16 -7.16 20.27
N TRP A 406 2.76 -7.33 19.08
CA TRP A 406 2.50 -6.47 17.93
C TRP A 406 1.03 -6.44 17.54
N SER A 407 0.39 -7.61 17.45
CA SER A 407 -1.01 -7.68 17.00
C SER A 407 -1.97 -7.05 18.01
N GLN A 408 -1.76 -7.24 19.31
CA GLN A 408 -2.60 -6.67 20.36
C GLN A 408 -2.42 -5.14 20.49
N VAL A 409 -1.20 -4.63 20.38
CA VAL A 409 -0.92 -3.18 20.36
C VAL A 409 -1.44 -2.55 19.07
N THR A 410 -1.29 -3.20 17.91
CA THR A 410 -1.84 -2.69 16.64
C THR A 410 -3.37 -2.69 16.66
N MET A 411 -4.01 -3.76 17.16
CA MET A 411 -5.47 -3.80 17.34
C MET A 411 -5.97 -2.71 18.28
N LEU A 412 -5.22 -2.33 19.31
CA LEU A 412 -5.57 -1.20 20.18
C LEU A 412 -5.66 0.10 19.37
N HIS A 413 -4.70 0.39 18.49
CA HIS A 413 -4.73 1.59 17.65
C HIS A 413 -5.80 1.53 16.55
N VAL A 414 -5.98 0.38 15.90
CA VAL A 414 -7.07 0.15 14.92
C VAL A 414 -8.44 0.28 15.60
N TYR A 415 -8.59 -0.10 16.87
CA TYR A 415 -9.79 0.13 17.67
C TYR A 415 -10.06 1.62 17.88
N LEU A 416 -9.06 2.43 18.24
CA LEU A 416 -9.21 3.88 18.46
C LEU A 416 -9.77 4.57 17.19
N LEU A 417 -9.22 4.24 16.02
CA LEU A 417 -9.75 4.70 14.73
C LEU A 417 -11.14 4.14 14.42
N THR A 418 -11.38 2.85 14.70
CA THR A 418 -12.70 2.22 14.51
C THR A 418 -13.79 2.94 15.29
N VAL A 419 -13.50 3.40 16.52
CA VAL A 419 -14.43 4.24 17.30
C VAL A 419 -14.72 5.53 16.56
N ARG A 420 -13.69 6.25 16.06
CA ARG A 420 -13.89 7.51 15.32
C ARG A 420 -14.64 7.33 14.00
N PHE A 421 -14.42 6.23 13.29
CA PHE A 421 -15.12 5.93 12.04
C PHE A 421 -16.61 5.66 12.26
N ARG A 422 -17.04 5.21 13.46
CA ARG A 422 -18.47 5.06 13.79
C ARG A 422 -19.21 6.41 13.88
N CYS A 423 -18.49 7.53 13.94
CA CYS A 423 -19.05 8.88 13.94
C CYS A 423 -19.29 9.43 12.52
N PHE A 424 -18.72 8.81 11.48
CA PHE A 424 -19.03 9.14 10.09
C PHE A 424 -20.45 8.69 9.70
N ASP A 425 -20.95 9.15 8.54
CA ASP A 425 -22.16 8.58 7.93
C ASP A 425 -22.04 7.04 7.82
N PRO A 426 -23.09 6.26 8.14
CA PRO A 426 -23.02 4.79 8.16
C PRO A 426 -22.52 4.13 6.87
N SER A 427 -22.76 4.73 5.71
CA SER A 427 -22.27 4.22 4.42
C SER A 427 -20.76 4.39 4.29
N ILE A 428 -20.20 5.50 4.80
CA ILE A 428 -18.78 5.81 4.84
C ILE A 428 -18.11 4.96 5.93
N ALA A 429 -18.65 4.98 7.15
CA ALA A 429 -18.15 4.26 8.31
C ALA A 429 -17.84 2.79 8.01
N ARG A 430 -18.76 2.10 7.32
CA ARG A 430 -18.61 0.69 6.94
C ARG A 430 -17.42 0.44 6.01
N VAL A 431 -17.19 1.32 5.03
CA VAL A 431 -16.08 1.19 4.07
C VAL A 431 -14.74 1.41 4.76
N TRP A 432 -14.64 2.46 5.58
CA TRP A 432 -13.43 2.79 6.33
C TRP A 432 -13.06 1.71 7.34
N GLN A 433 -14.05 1.17 8.06
CA GLN A 433 -13.85 0.04 8.98
C GLN A 433 -13.44 -1.25 8.27
N GLN A 434 -13.92 -1.50 7.04
CA GLN A 434 -13.46 -2.64 6.26
C GLN A 434 -11.99 -2.47 5.85
N HIS A 435 -11.62 -1.32 5.27
CA HIS A 435 -10.27 -1.13 4.74
C HIS A 435 -9.19 -1.06 5.83
N ILE A 436 -9.42 -0.38 6.95
CA ILE A 436 -8.45 -0.39 8.07
C ILE A 436 -8.20 -1.81 8.61
N LEU A 437 -9.22 -2.67 8.53
CA LEU A 437 -9.15 -4.06 8.97
C LEU A 437 -8.49 -4.96 7.91
N ASP A 438 -8.78 -4.73 6.62
CA ASP A 438 -8.09 -5.39 5.50
C ASP A 438 -6.57 -5.17 5.58
N HIS A 439 -6.14 -3.92 5.81
CA HIS A 439 -4.72 -3.57 5.99
C HIS A 439 -4.08 -4.32 7.18
N PHE A 440 -4.78 -4.39 8.31
CA PHE A 440 -4.32 -5.15 9.47
C PHE A 440 -4.14 -6.64 9.19
N PHE A 441 -5.12 -7.29 8.54
CA PHE A 441 -5.01 -8.72 8.23
C PHE A 441 -3.98 -9.01 7.13
N PHE A 442 -3.73 -8.07 6.23
CA PHE A 442 -2.66 -8.17 5.23
C PHE A 442 -1.28 -8.13 5.88
N ASP A 443 -0.99 -7.16 6.76
CA ASP A 443 0.30 -7.12 7.49
C ASP A 443 0.44 -8.32 8.44
N ALA A 444 -0.66 -8.78 9.04
CA ALA A 444 -0.66 -10.02 9.82
C ALA A 444 -0.23 -11.24 8.98
N GLU A 445 -0.78 -11.43 7.77
CA GLU A 445 -0.32 -12.53 6.89
C GLU A 445 1.14 -12.33 6.44
N ASN A 446 1.55 -11.10 6.12
CA ASN A 446 2.93 -10.81 5.74
C ASN A 446 3.92 -11.13 6.87
N LYS A 447 3.66 -10.69 8.10
CA LYS A 447 4.51 -11.03 9.26
C LYS A 447 4.53 -12.53 9.52
N MET A 448 3.40 -13.23 9.39
CA MET A 448 3.36 -14.70 9.48
C MET A 448 4.31 -15.38 8.48
N VAL A 449 4.45 -14.86 7.26
CA VAL A 449 5.40 -15.39 6.27
C VAL A 449 6.83 -14.94 6.58
N LEU A 450 7.07 -13.63 6.70
CA LEU A 450 8.40 -13.02 6.73
C LEU A 450 9.13 -13.13 8.07
N ASN A 451 8.41 -13.11 9.19
CA ASN A 451 9.00 -13.14 10.54
C ASN A 451 8.90 -14.54 11.21
N HIS A 452 8.04 -15.43 10.70
CA HIS A 452 7.75 -16.74 11.33
C HIS A 452 7.86 -17.94 10.38
N GLY A 453 8.25 -17.72 9.12
CA GLY A 453 8.43 -18.79 8.13
C GLY A 453 7.17 -19.62 7.84
N MET A 454 5.96 -19.11 8.11
CA MET A 454 4.72 -19.88 7.99
C MET A 454 4.25 -20.00 6.53
N ASN A 455 5.03 -20.72 5.73
CA ASN A 455 4.80 -20.94 4.30
C ASN A 455 3.49 -21.70 4.00
N ALA A 456 3.03 -22.55 4.93
CA ALA A 456 1.80 -23.31 4.79
C ALA A 456 0.53 -22.43 4.90
N ARG A 457 -0.12 -22.16 3.76
CA ARG A 457 -1.36 -21.36 3.68
C ARG A 457 -2.49 -21.85 4.60
N GLY A 458 -2.63 -23.17 4.77
CA GLY A 458 -3.62 -23.76 5.68
C GLY A 458 -3.40 -23.34 7.14
N THR A 459 -2.14 -23.29 7.58
CA THR A 459 -1.74 -22.84 8.91
C THR A 459 -2.01 -21.35 9.10
N ARG A 460 -1.59 -20.50 8.15
CA ARG A 460 -1.88 -19.05 8.20
C ARG A 460 -3.38 -18.77 8.26
N ASN A 461 -4.18 -19.41 7.40
CA ASN A 461 -5.64 -19.27 7.40
C ASN A 461 -6.30 -19.67 8.74
N LYS A 462 -5.68 -20.57 9.53
CA LYS A 462 -6.14 -20.88 10.89
C LYS A 462 -5.83 -19.72 11.83
N TYR A 463 -4.57 -19.29 11.91
CA TYR A 463 -4.15 -18.18 12.77
C TYR A 463 -4.90 -16.87 12.46
N LEU A 464 -5.14 -16.55 11.18
CA LEU A 464 -5.91 -15.36 10.79
C LEU A 464 -7.39 -15.43 11.25
N LYS A 465 -8.00 -16.62 11.31
CA LYS A 465 -9.34 -16.80 11.89
C LYS A 465 -9.33 -16.63 13.41
N ASP A 466 -8.35 -17.22 14.08
CA ASP A 466 -8.19 -17.08 15.54
C ASP A 466 -7.96 -15.59 15.91
N LEU A 467 -7.15 -14.88 15.12
CA LEU A 467 -6.90 -13.44 15.23
C LEU A 467 -8.16 -12.60 14.94
N PHE A 468 -9.01 -13.01 14.00
CA PHE A 468 -10.32 -12.37 13.78
C PHE A 468 -11.27 -12.54 14.97
N ILE A 469 -11.25 -13.69 15.65
CA ILE A 469 -12.00 -13.89 16.90
C ILE A 469 -11.45 -12.97 18.00
N GLN A 470 -10.12 -12.86 18.14
CA GLN A 470 -9.48 -11.93 19.07
C GLN A 470 -9.89 -10.48 18.80
N TRP A 471 -9.88 -10.04 17.54
CA TRP A 471 -10.35 -8.70 17.15
C TRP A 471 -11.79 -8.41 17.61
N ARG A 472 -12.70 -9.38 17.43
CA ARG A 472 -14.08 -9.25 17.91
C ARG A 472 -14.18 -9.14 19.43
N GLY A 473 -13.30 -9.84 20.17
CA GLY A 473 -13.15 -9.71 21.62
C GLY A 473 -12.60 -8.34 22.05
N VAL A 474 -11.58 -7.84 21.34
CA VAL A 474 -10.98 -6.51 21.53
C VAL A 474 -12.03 -5.41 21.40
N LEU A 475 -12.82 -5.42 20.32
CA LEU A 475 -13.92 -4.47 20.11
C LEU A 475 -14.85 -4.42 21.33
N ALA A 476 -15.36 -5.58 21.76
CA ALA A 476 -16.32 -5.66 22.86
C ALA A 476 -15.72 -5.23 24.21
N ALA A 477 -14.50 -5.65 24.52
CA ALA A 477 -13.85 -5.35 25.79
C ALA A 477 -13.46 -3.88 25.94
N TYR A 478 -12.99 -3.23 24.87
CA TYR A 478 -12.68 -1.80 24.91
C TYR A 478 -13.94 -0.93 24.84
N ASP A 479 -14.97 -1.32 24.06
CA ASP A 479 -16.27 -0.64 24.08
C ASP A 479 -16.91 -0.67 25.48
N GLU A 480 -16.82 -1.80 26.20
CA GLU A 480 -17.25 -1.91 27.59
C GLU A 480 -16.45 -1.01 28.54
N GLY A 481 -15.11 -1.03 28.46
CA GLY A 481 -14.24 -0.22 29.31
C GLY A 481 -14.42 1.29 29.09
N ILE A 482 -14.67 1.71 27.85
CA ILE A 482 -14.91 3.12 27.53
C ILE A 482 -16.27 3.59 28.04
N ALA A 483 -17.30 2.74 27.92
CA ALA A 483 -18.67 3.04 28.39
C ALA A 483 -18.81 3.02 29.93
N LYS A 484 -18.01 2.22 30.63
CA LYS A 484 -18.01 2.14 32.10
C LYS A 484 -16.99 3.11 32.72
N ASP A 485 -15.80 2.61 33.07
CA ASP A 485 -14.78 3.31 33.83
C ASP A 485 -13.37 2.79 33.52
N ASP A 486 -12.37 3.51 34.04
CA ASP A 486 -10.97 3.25 33.75
C ASP A 486 -10.44 1.96 34.38
N ALA A 487 -11.08 1.41 35.42
CA ALA A 487 -10.70 0.11 35.99
C ALA A 487 -11.17 -1.04 35.08
N VAL A 488 -12.36 -0.93 34.47
CA VAL A 488 -12.82 -1.88 33.44
C VAL A 488 -11.95 -1.77 32.18
N LEU A 489 -11.59 -0.56 31.74
CA LEU A 489 -10.70 -0.36 30.60
C LEU A 489 -9.28 -0.89 30.87
N ALA A 490 -8.73 -0.63 32.06
CA ALA A 490 -7.46 -1.22 32.52
C ALA A 490 -7.53 -2.76 32.52
N SER A 491 -8.64 -3.33 32.99
CA SER A 491 -8.84 -4.79 32.99
C SER A 491 -8.86 -5.37 31.57
N ALA A 492 -9.39 -4.64 30.58
CA ALA A 492 -9.36 -5.05 29.18
C ALA A 492 -7.95 -4.97 28.58
N VAL A 493 -7.23 -3.85 28.79
CA VAL A 493 -5.83 -3.68 28.34
C VAL A 493 -4.92 -4.72 28.98
N TRP A 494 -5.08 -5.01 30.27
CA TRP A 494 -4.31 -6.01 30.99
C TRP A 494 -4.48 -7.43 30.41
N ARG A 495 -5.71 -7.86 30.12
CA ARG A 495 -5.95 -9.16 29.49
C ARG A 495 -5.40 -9.24 28.06
N ASN A 496 -5.60 -8.20 27.28
CA ASN A 496 -5.30 -8.21 25.85
C ASN A 496 -3.82 -7.95 25.56
N VAL A 497 -3.26 -6.86 26.09
CA VAL A 497 -1.88 -6.41 25.82
C VAL A 497 -0.88 -7.10 26.75
N PHE A 498 -1.19 -7.22 28.04
CA PHE A 498 -0.29 -7.82 29.04
C PHE A 498 -0.57 -9.31 29.31
N LYS A 499 -1.37 -9.97 28.46
CA LYS A 499 -1.73 -11.40 28.54
C LYS A 499 -2.25 -11.85 29.92
N ALA A 500 -2.88 -10.94 30.68
CA ALA A 500 -3.29 -11.14 32.07
C ALA A 500 -2.15 -11.50 33.05
N SER A 501 -0.91 -11.06 32.77
CA SER A 501 0.25 -11.28 33.65
C SER A 501 0.08 -10.65 35.03
N GLU A 502 0.29 -11.43 36.09
CA GLU A 502 0.26 -10.94 37.49
C GLU A 502 1.39 -9.93 37.79
N ASN A 503 2.47 -9.94 37.00
CA ASN A 503 3.66 -9.10 37.17
C ASN A 503 3.59 -7.78 36.36
N VAL A 504 2.41 -7.34 35.94
CA VAL A 504 2.25 -6.09 35.17
C VAL A 504 2.67 -4.86 35.97
N ASP A 505 3.44 -3.95 35.37
CA ASP A 505 3.64 -2.61 35.95
C ASP A 505 2.34 -1.81 35.81
N ILE A 506 1.62 -1.70 36.92
CA ILE A 506 0.34 -0.99 37.04
C ILE A 506 0.46 0.47 36.57
N LYS A 507 1.64 1.11 36.68
CA LYS A 507 1.84 2.47 36.17
C LYS A 507 1.78 2.51 34.64
N ARG A 508 2.41 1.54 33.96
CA ARG A 508 2.39 1.47 32.48
C ARG A 508 1.02 1.11 31.97
N LEU A 509 0.32 0.22 32.66
CA LEU A 509 -1.10 -0.08 32.41
C LEU A 509 -1.96 1.19 32.52
N ALA A 510 -1.79 1.97 33.59
CA ALA A 510 -2.50 3.23 33.78
C ALA A 510 -2.12 4.31 32.73
N GLN A 511 -0.85 4.37 32.31
CA GLN A 511 -0.41 5.22 31.19
C GLN A 511 -1.12 4.84 29.89
N ILE A 512 -1.25 3.55 29.56
CA ILE A 512 -1.98 3.12 28.35
C ILE A 512 -3.47 3.47 28.43
N VAL A 513 -4.10 3.37 29.61
CA VAL A 513 -5.50 3.77 29.81
C VAL A 513 -5.69 5.28 29.64
N SER A 514 -4.83 6.10 30.24
CA SER A 514 -4.83 7.57 30.07
C SER A 514 -4.60 7.96 28.60
N TYR A 515 -3.65 7.29 27.95
CA TYR A 515 -3.34 7.44 26.53
C TYR A 515 -4.55 7.15 25.64
N MET A 516 -5.25 6.02 25.86
CA MET A 516 -6.48 5.71 25.12
C MET A 516 -7.55 6.79 25.31
N ARG A 517 -7.72 7.31 26.54
CA ARG A 517 -8.65 8.42 26.81
C ARG A 517 -8.24 9.71 26.10
N ARG A 518 -6.95 10.09 26.12
CA ARG A 518 -6.42 11.26 25.40
C ARG A 518 -6.61 11.13 23.89
N VAL A 519 -6.25 9.98 23.31
CA VAL A 519 -6.35 9.75 21.87
C VAL A 519 -7.82 9.77 21.42
N LEU A 520 -8.74 9.16 22.16
CA LEU A 520 -10.18 9.24 21.86
C LEU A 520 -10.72 10.65 21.96
N ALA A 521 -10.35 11.42 22.99
CA ALA A 521 -10.75 12.83 23.11
C ALA A 521 -10.19 13.69 21.96
N GLY A 522 -8.97 13.42 21.50
CA GLY A 522 -8.37 14.05 20.33
C GLY A 522 -9.09 13.69 19.02
N LEU A 523 -9.43 12.41 18.83
CA LEU A 523 -10.19 11.92 17.67
C LEU A 523 -11.61 12.49 17.62
N ASP A 524 -12.30 12.55 18.76
CA ASP A 524 -13.66 13.13 18.91
C ASP A 524 -13.66 14.65 18.63
N SER A 525 -12.57 15.34 19.00
CA SER A 525 -12.37 16.77 18.72
C SER A 525 -11.93 17.08 17.29
N ALA A 526 -11.41 16.09 16.55
CA ALA A 526 -10.97 16.25 15.17
C ALA A 526 -12.18 16.24 14.22
N ASP A 527 -12.21 17.16 13.27
CA ASP A 527 -13.21 17.16 12.20
C ASP A 527 -13.02 15.98 11.23
N ASP A 528 -14.07 15.66 10.46
CA ASP A 528 -14.04 14.53 9.54
C ASP A 528 -12.96 14.66 8.46
N GLU A 529 -12.64 15.88 8.00
CA GLU A 529 -11.66 16.12 6.93
C GLU A 529 -10.23 15.86 7.43
N THR A 530 -9.88 16.29 8.65
CA THR A 530 -8.61 15.98 9.31
C THR A 530 -8.38 14.47 9.43
N VAL A 531 -9.41 13.71 9.84
CA VAL A 531 -9.33 12.24 9.94
C VAL A 531 -9.26 11.60 8.55
N MET A 532 -10.07 12.06 7.60
CA MET A 532 -10.11 11.49 6.25
C MET A 532 -8.87 11.80 5.40
N ASN A 533 -8.13 12.85 5.73
CA ASN A 533 -6.84 13.16 5.11
C ASN A 533 -5.64 12.45 5.80
N ALA A 534 -5.90 11.55 6.75
CA ALA A 534 -4.89 10.81 7.52
C ALA A 534 -3.86 11.70 8.25
N MET A 535 -4.24 12.94 8.60
CA MET A 535 -3.33 13.94 9.20
C MET A 535 -3.13 13.77 10.72
N MET A 536 -3.19 12.54 11.23
CA MET A 536 -3.20 12.24 12.66
C MET A 536 -2.05 11.34 13.10
N THR A 537 -1.51 11.62 14.28
CA THR A 537 -0.55 10.78 14.99
C THR A 537 -1.06 10.55 16.41
N PHE A 538 -0.76 9.40 17.01
CA PHE A 538 -1.27 9.08 18.36
C PHE A 538 -0.35 9.59 19.48
N GLY A 539 0.94 9.77 19.17
CA GLY A 539 1.99 10.08 20.15
C GLY A 539 2.38 8.88 21.00
N SER A 540 3.12 9.10 22.09
CA SER A 540 3.55 8.02 23.00
C SER A 540 2.70 7.99 24.28
N PRO A 541 2.37 6.81 24.86
CA PRO A 541 1.82 6.72 26.22
C PRO A 541 2.79 7.24 27.30
N GLU A 542 4.06 7.43 26.96
CA GLU A 542 5.07 8.08 27.82
C GLU A 542 4.60 9.45 28.34
N SER A 543 3.89 10.23 27.50
CA SER A 543 3.38 11.56 27.87
C SER A 543 2.41 11.56 29.05
N GLU A 544 1.83 10.40 29.36
CA GLU A 544 0.87 10.24 30.47
C GLU A 544 1.56 10.07 31.83
N GLY A 545 2.90 9.92 31.86
CA GLY A 545 3.64 9.57 33.07
C GLY A 545 3.46 10.55 34.23
N GLU A 546 3.49 11.85 33.97
CA GLU A 546 3.26 12.88 34.99
C GLU A 546 1.82 12.84 35.53
N LEU A 547 0.84 12.69 34.63
CA LEU A 547 -0.58 12.64 34.99
C LEU A 547 -0.91 11.41 35.87
N VAL A 548 -0.37 10.24 35.50
CA VAL A 548 -0.52 8.98 36.24
C VAL A 548 0.20 9.02 37.60
N ALA A 549 1.25 9.84 37.76
CA ALA A 549 1.93 10.02 39.03
C ALA A 549 1.16 10.89 40.04
N LEU A 550 0.14 11.64 39.62
CA LEU A 550 -0.66 12.47 40.51
C LEU A 550 -1.60 11.62 41.38
N LYS A 551 -1.67 11.93 42.69
CA LYS A 551 -2.66 11.30 43.58
C LYS A 551 -4.07 11.70 43.14
N SER A 552 -4.85 10.74 42.64
CA SER A 552 -6.25 10.96 42.28
C SER A 552 -7.06 11.40 43.51
N LYS A 553 -7.91 12.42 43.33
CA LYS A 553 -8.87 12.91 44.34
C LYS A 553 -9.87 11.84 44.79
N MET A 554 -10.03 10.76 44.01
CA MET A 554 -10.90 9.64 44.35
C MET A 554 -10.24 8.57 45.23
N MET A 555 -8.91 8.62 45.43
CA MET A 555 -8.21 7.69 46.33
C MET A 555 -8.60 7.84 47.80
N ASP A 556 -9.12 9.01 48.17
CA ASP A 556 -9.61 9.30 49.53
C ASP A 556 -11.13 9.05 49.67
N THR A 557 -11.79 8.56 48.61
CA THR A 557 -13.23 8.25 48.59
C THR A 557 -13.46 6.75 48.86
N PRO A 558 -14.36 6.36 49.77
CA PRO A 558 -14.70 4.95 49.97
C PRO A 558 -15.23 4.28 48.69
N PHE A 559 -14.73 3.08 48.39
CA PHE A 559 -15.00 2.33 47.16
C PHE A 559 -16.52 2.09 46.91
N GLU A 560 -17.31 2.05 47.98
CA GLU A 560 -18.76 1.82 47.96
C GLU A 560 -19.61 3.03 47.50
N LYS A 561 -19.01 4.21 47.26
CA LYS A 561 -19.74 5.47 46.99
C LYS A 561 -19.38 6.18 45.68
N ALA A 562 -18.90 5.45 44.67
CA ALA A 562 -18.89 5.98 43.31
C ALA A 562 -20.34 6.10 42.81
N PRO A 563 -20.89 7.30 42.54
CA PRO A 563 -22.24 7.42 42.03
C PRO A 563 -22.31 6.83 40.61
N PRO A 564 -23.38 6.10 40.26
CA PRO A 564 -23.56 5.64 38.88
C PRO A 564 -23.61 6.87 37.96
N LYS A 565 -22.70 6.94 36.98
CA LYS A 565 -22.75 7.99 35.95
C LYS A 565 -24.14 7.96 35.31
N PRO A 566 -24.93 9.05 35.34
CA PRO A 566 -26.18 9.08 34.62
C PRO A 566 -25.88 8.98 33.13
N LEU A 567 -26.51 8.02 32.45
CA LEU A 567 -26.43 7.89 31.00
C LEU A 567 -26.89 9.22 30.36
N PRO A 568 -26.24 9.68 29.27
CA PRO A 568 -26.67 10.89 28.57
C PRO A 568 -28.12 10.71 28.12
N ALA A 569 -28.98 11.65 28.53
CA ALA A 569 -30.40 11.60 28.22
C ALA A 569 -30.60 11.54 26.71
N LYS A 570 -31.41 10.58 26.24
CA LYS A 570 -31.83 10.52 24.83
C LYS A 570 -32.46 11.85 24.45
N LYS A 571 -31.81 12.61 23.57
CA LYS A 571 -32.49 13.70 22.85
C LYS A 571 -33.60 13.07 22.02
N GLN A 572 -34.84 13.35 22.36
CA GLN A 572 -35.97 13.13 21.47
C GLN A 572 -36.00 14.29 20.47
N THR A 573 -35.51 14.08 19.25
CA THR A 573 -36.04 14.61 17.99
C THR A 573 -35.31 13.96 16.83
#